data_AF-A0A1A3SM24-F1
#
_entry.id   AF-A0A1A3SM24-F1
#
_cell.length_a   1.000
_cell.length_b   1.000
_cell.length_c   1.000
_cell.angle_alpha   90.00
_cell.angle_beta   90.00
_cell.angle_gamma   90.00
#
_symmetry.space_group_name_H-M   'P 1'
#
loop_
_entity.id
_entity.type
_entity.pdbx_description
1 polymer ?
#
loop_
_entity_poly.entity_id
_entity_poly.type
_entity_poly.pdbx_seq_one_letter_code
_entity_poly.pdbx_strand_id
1 'polypeptide(L)'
;MSTNVKATMLLVATAAGAVGFAVMPSASAAPDCPILWGDYCANGNQQQPPAPPSISWDQGLGTLTAHVTDHSGVASQCTYNSELVNRSFSLPANGTSDVVIAPAVPAFRNWNVTVSCDNGAVANTTKFF
;
A
#
# COMPACT_ATOMS: atom_id res chain seq x y z
N MET A 1 -15.03 -35.50 28.55
CA MET A 1 -16.06 -35.56 27.49
C MET A 1 -16.41 -34.12 27.15
N SER A 2 -15.85 -33.58 26.07
CA SER A 2 -15.91 -32.16 25.72
C SER A 2 -16.81 -31.98 24.50
N THR A 3 -17.95 -31.32 24.68
CA THR A 3 -18.96 -31.12 23.63
C THR A 3 -18.78 -29.73 23.03
N ASN A 4 -18.25 -29.67 21.81
CA ASN A 4 -18.18 -28.44 21.00
C ASN A 4 -19.52 -28.23 20.29
N VAL A 5 -20.24 -27.14 20.58
CA VAL A 5 -21.46 -26.76 19.88
C VAL A 5 -21.10 -25.86 18.70
N LYS A 6 -21.30 -26.39 17.49
CA LYS A 6 -21.10 -25.70 16.20
C LYS A 6 -22.36 -24.87 15.91
N ALA A 7 -22.31 -23.56 16.15
CA ALA A 7 -23.42 -22.66 15.81
C ALA A 7 -23.44 -22.40 14.30
N THR A 8 -24.40 -23.02 13.62
CA THR A 8 -24.76 -22.72 12.22
C THR A 8 -25.61 -21.46 12.24
N MET A 9 -25.09 -20.35 11.68
CA MET A 9 -25.82 -19.09 11.60
C MET A 9 -26.49 -18.98 10.23
N LEU A 10 -27.82 -19.02 10.23
CA LEU A 10 -28.70 -18.88 9.07
C LEU A 10 -28.89 -17.39 8.78
N LEU A 11 -28.39 -16.88 7.65
CA LEU A 11 -28.68 -15.51 7.21
C LEU A 11 -30.09 -15.45 6.62
N VAL A 12 -31.00 -14.73 7.29
CA VAL A 12 -32.26 -14.26 6.71
C VAL A 12 -32.03 -12.82 6.25
N ALA A 13 -32.06 -12.59 4.94
CA ALA A 13 -32.05 -11.26 4.35
C ALA A 13 -33.48 -10.89 3.93
N THR A 14 -34.05 -9.86 4.57
CA THR A 14 -35.25 -9.17 4.09
C THR A 14 -34.91 -7.71 3.90
N ALA A 15 -34.99 -7.25 2.66
CA ALA A 15 -34.87 -5.86 2.26
C ALA A 15 -36.26 -5.19 2.25
N ALA A 16 -36.34 -3.94 2.72
CA ALA A 16 -36.98 -2.81 2.06
C ALA A 16 -37.26 -1.65 3.04
N GLY A 17 -36.71 -0.48 2.71
CA GLY A 17 -37.49 0.76 2.67
C GLY A 17 -37.59 1.64 3.92
N ALA A 18 -37.08 2.87 3.75
CA ALA A 18 -37.65 4.16 4.20
C ALA A 18 -36.87 4.96 5.27
N VAL A 19 -36.41 6.12 4.80
CA VAL A 19 -36.18 7.43 5.46
C VAL A 19 -35.85 7.43 6.96
N GLY A 20 -34.57 7.66 7.26
CA GLY A 20 -34.12 8.01 8.60
C GLY A 20 -32.74 8.64 8.50
N PHE A 21 -32.56 9.76 9.20
CA PHE A 21 -31.23 10.31 9.48
C PHE A 21 -30.31 9.16 9.88
N ALA A 22 -29.21 8.96 9.16
CA ALA A 22 -28.21 7.96 9.50
C ALA A 22 -27.56 8.39 10.82
N VAL A 23 -28.14 7.97 11.93
CA VAL A 23 -27.45 7.85 13.21
C VAL A 23 -26.41 6.76 12.96
N MET A 24 -25.17 7.18 12.70
CA MET A 24 -24.04 6.29 12.76
C MET A 24 -24.10 5.58 14.12
N PRO A 25 -24.00 4.25 14.20
CA PRO A 25 -23.83 3.60 15.49
C PRO A 25 -22.56 4.15 16.12
N SER A 26 -22.77 4.86 17.21
CA SER A 26 -21.76 5.37 18.12
C SER A 26 -20.74 4.29 18.42
N ALA A 27 -19.48 4.69 18.36
CA ALA A 27 -18.31 4.01 18.89
C ALA A 27 -18.65 2.89 19.89
N SER A 28 -18.30 1.65 19.52
CA SER A 28 -18.19 0.55 20.47
C SER A 28 -17.34 1.03 21.65
N ALA A 29 -17.90 0.92 22.85
CA ALA A 29 -17.26 1.26 24.10
C ALA A 29 -15.81 0.76 24.12
N ALA A 30 -14.88 1.68 24.40
CA ALA A 30 -13.50 1.34 24.70
C ALA A 30 -13.49 0.39 25.91
N PRO A 31 -12.67 -0.67 25.92
CA PRO A 31 -12.50 -1.49 27.10
C PRO A 31 -11.82 -0.68 28.22
N ASP A 32 -12.47 -0.62 29.39
CA ASP A 32 -11.94 -0.03 30.60
C ASP A 32 -10.62 -0.72 30.98
N CYS A 33 -9.49 -0.07 30.75
CA CYS A 33 -8.19 -0.59 31.15
C CYS A 33 -7.75 0.06 32.48
N PRO A 34 -7.57 -0.71 33.58
CA PRO A 34 -7.02 -0.17 34.80
C PRO A 34 -5.52 0.10 34.63
N ILE A 35 -5.12 1.34 34.92
CA ILE A 35 -3.74 1.81 34.86
C ILE A 35 -2.99 1.27 36.08
N LEU A 36 -2.19 0.22 35.92
CA LEU A 36 -1.14 -0.13 36.87
C LEU A 36 0.13 -0.53 36.10
N TRP A 37 1.12 0.36 36.19
CA TRP A 37 2.53 0.17 35.83
C TRP A 37 2.81 -0.20 34.36
N GLY A 38 3.09 0.80 33.53
CA GLY A 38 3.98 0.65 32.36
C GLY A 38 3.43 0.02 31.08
N ASP A 39 2.29 -0.65 31.10
CA ASP A 39 1.72 -1.27 29.89
C ASP A 39 0.56 -0.44 29.32
N TYR A 40 0.92 0.53 28.50
CA TYR A 40 -0.03 1.24 27.63
C TYR A 40 -0.67 0.21 26.70
N CYS A 41 -2.00 0.27 26.60
CA CYS A 41 -2.80 -0.55 25.72
C CYS A 41 -2.28 -0.52 24.27
N ALA A 42 -1.41 -1.46 23.91
CA ALA A 42 -1.03 -1.72 22.53
C ALA A 42 -2.14 -2.56 21.89
N ASN A 43 -3.32 -1.98 21.71
CA ASN A 43 -4.40 -2.59 20.96
C ASN A 43 -4.81 -1.67 19.81
N GLY A 44 -4.41 -2.08 18.60
CA GLY A 44 -4.78 -1.47 17.32
C GLY A 44 -3.58 -1.07 16.48
N ASN A 45 -2.97 -2.03 15.76
CA ASN A 45 -2.12 -1.81 14.59
C ASN A 45 -1.18 -0.59 14.68
N GLN A 46 -0.02 -0.75 15.32
CA GLN A 46 1.17 -0.06 14.80
C GLN A 46 1.49 -0.76 13.46
N GLN A 47 0.71 -0.46 12.42
CA GLN A 47 0.96 -0.95 11.08
C GLN A 47 2.28 -0.31 10.67
N GLN A 48 3.37 -1.07 10.81
CA GLN A 48 4.69 -0.67 10.36
C GLN A 48 4.51 -0.11 8.93
N PRO A 49 5.04 1.10 8.64
CA PRO A 49 5.00 1.63 7.29
C PRO A 49 5.44 0.53 6.32
N PRO A 50 4.67 0.29 5.23
CA PRO A 50 5.04 -0.73 4.27
C PRO A 50 6.47 -0.49 3.80
N ALA A 51 7.25 -1.57 3.66
CA ALA A 51 8.62 -1.45 3.20
C ALA A 51 8.63 -0.75 1.82
N PRO A 52 9.50 0.25 1.61
CA PRO A 52 9.55 0.97 0.36
C PRO A 52 10.04 0.03 -0.76
N PRO A 53 9.53 0.18 -1.99
CA PRO A 53 10.04 -0.58 -3.11
C PRO A 53 11.48 -0.17 -3.44
N SER A 54 12.28 -1.10 -3.96
CA SER A 54 13.62 -0.79 -4.46
C SER A 54 13.57 -0.50 -5.95
N ILE A 55 14.35 0.47 -6.42
CA ILE A 55 14.41 0.85 -7.83
C ILE A 55 15.83 0.58 -8.34
N SER A 56 15.94 -0.23 -9.40
CA SER A 56 17.19 -0.46 -10.13
C SER A 56 17.03 -0.08 -11.60
N TRP A 57 18.14 0.10 -12.31
CA TRP A 57 18.15 0.73 -13.62
C TRP A 57 18.89 -0.12 -14.63
N ASP A 58 18.26 -0.36 -15.78
CA ASP A 58 18.90 -0.95 -16.95
C ASP A 58 18.88 0.06 -18.12
N GLN A 59 20.03 0.22 -18.77
CA GLN A 59 20.21 1.17 -19.87
C GLN A 59 20.28 0.40 -21.19
N GLY A 60 19.30 0.64 -22.05
CA GLY A 60 19.25 0.09 -23.40
C GLY A 60 19.59 1.13 -24.47
N LEU A 61 19.55 0.71 -25.73
CA LEU A 61 19.75 1.61 -26.87
C LEU A 61 18.54 2.56 -27.02
N GLY A 62 18.66 3.76 -26.45
CA GLY A 62 17.61 4.79 -26.47
C GLY A 62 16.47 4.54 -25.48
N THR A 63 16.64 3.61 -24.54
CA THR A 63 15.68 3.27 -23.50
C THR A 63 16.35 3.29 -22.13
N LEU A 64 15.58 3.62 -21.10
CA LEU A 64 15.99 3.49 -19.72
C LEU A 64 14.86 2.75 -19.00
N THR A 65 15.15 1.59 -18.46
CA THR A 65 14.17 0.77 -17.75
C THR A 65 14.39 0.89 -16.26
N ALA A 66 13.36 1.31 -15.52
CA ALA A 66 13.35 1.27 -14.08
C ALA A 66 12.69 -0.04 -13.62
N HIS A 67 13.45 -0.91 -12.98
CA HIS A 67 12.95 -2.11 -12.33
C HIS A 67 12.55 -1.75 -10.90
N VAL A 68 11.25 -1.75 -10.64
CA VAL A 68 10.68 -1.46 -9.32
C VAL A 68 10.30 -2.78 -8.66
N THR A 69 10.95 -3.11 -7.55
CA THR A 69 10.70 -4.35 -6.80
C THR A 69 10.00 -4.06 -5.49
N ASP A 70 8.90 -4.77 -5.22
CA ASP A 70 8.17 -4.71 -3.96
C ASP A 70 8.90 -5.45 -2.84
N HIS A 71 8.89 -4.84 -1.65
CA HIS A 71 9.32 -5.47 -0.39
C HIS A 71 8.23 -5.43 0.68
N SER A 72 7.06 -4.86 0.36
CA SER A 72 5.95 -4.71 1.31
C SER A 72 5.13 -5.98 1.48
N GLY A 73 5.15 -6.88 0.49
CA GLY A 73 4.37 -8.10 0.47
C GLY A 73 2.89 -7.89 0.13
N VAL A 74 2.51 -6.69 -0.30
CA VAL A 74 1.14 -6.32 -0.68
C VAL A 74 1.13 -5.86 -2.13
N ALA A 75 0.25 -6.44 -2.93
CA ALA A 75 0.09 -5.99 -4.31
C ALA A 75 -0.57 -4.61 -4.32
N SER A 76 0.04 -3.66 -5.02
CA SER A 76 -0.33 -2.24 -4.97
C SER A 76 -0.31 -1.61 -6.36
N GLN A 77 -1.12 -0.57 -6.55
CA GLN A 77 -1.01 0.34 -7.68
C GLN A 77 0.00 1.44 -7.35
N CYS A 78 1.09 1.47 -8.10
CA CYS A 78 2.16 2.42 -7.92
C CYS A 78 2.18 3.43 -9.06
N THR A 79 2.60 4.65 -8.76
CA THR A 79 2.79 5.73 -9.72
C THR A 79 4.25 6.12 -9.73
N TYR A 80 4.89 5.92 -10.88
CA TYR A 80 6.20 6.43 -11.19
C TYR A 80 6.06 7.89 -11.58
N ASN A 81 6.69 8.78 -10.82
CA ASN A 81 6.71 10.21 -11.06
C ASN A 81 8.14 10.72 -11.18
N SER A 82 8.38 11.53 -12.19
CA SER A 82 9.66 12.14 -12.51
C SER A 82 9.40 13.41 -13.33
N GLU A 83 10.43 14.22 -13.56
CA GLU A 83 10.29 15.49 -14.30
C GLU A 83 9.68 15.34 -15.72
N LEU A 84 9.86 14.18 -16.37
CA LEU A 84 9.46 13.95 -17.77
C LEU A 84 8.42 12.84 -17.95
N VAL A 85 8.25 11.98 -16.95
CA VAL A 85 7.40 10.78 -17.03
C VAL A 85 6.60 10.66 -15.75
N ASN A 86 5.28 10.61 -15.91
CA ASN A 86 4.33 10.28 -14.85
C ASN A 86 3.42 9.14 -15.34
N ARG A 87 3.48 7.98 -14.68
CA ARG A 87 2.72 6.80 -15.10
C ARG A 87 2.40 5.86 -13.95
N SER A 88 1.20 5.31 -13.97
CA SER A 88 0.76 4.29 -13.02
C SER A 88 1.01 2.88 -13.56
N PHE A 89 1.31 1.95 -12.67
CA PHE A 89 1.58 0.54 -12.97
C PHE A 89 1.17 -0.33 -11.77
N SER A 90 0.80 -1.58 -12.05
CA SER A 90 0.58 -2.58 -11.00
C SER A 90 1.91 -3.12 -10.52
N LEU A 91 2.15 -3.10 -9.21
CA LEU A 91 3.28 -3.76 -8.58
C LEU A 91 2.77 -5.00 -7.83
N PRO A 92 3.13 -6.22 -8.28
CA PRO A 92 2.74 -7.45 -7.59
C PRO A 92 3.46 -7.57 -6.24
N ALA A 93 2.82 -8.23 -5.27
CA ALA A 93 3.39 -8.51 -3.96
C ALA A 93 4.70 -9.31 -4.07
N ASN A 94 5.78 -8.82 -3.48
CA ASN A 94 7.13 -9.39 -3.55
C ASN A 94 7.64 -9.61 -4.99
N GLY A 95 7.14 -8.85 -5.96
CA GLY A 95 7.52 -8.97 -7.36
C GLY A 95 8.12 -7.69 -7.92
N THR A 96 8.48 -7.74 -9.19
CA THR A 96 9.12 -6.62 -9.91
C THR A 96 8.24 -6.18 -11.07
N SER A 97 8.15 -4.87 -11.26
CA SER A 97 7.50 -4.24 -12.41
C SER A 97 8.45 -3.30 -13.13
N ASP A 98 8.42 -3.35 -14.44
CA ASP A 98 9.34 -2.62 -15.30
C ASP A 98 8.68 -1.38 -15.87
N VAL A 99 9.31 -0.24 -15.64
CA VAL A 99 8.88 1.05 -16.18
C VAL A 99 9.86 1.46 -17.25
N VAL A 100 9.49 1.21 -18.52
CA VAL A 100 10.32 1.57 -19.67
C VAL A 100 10.10 3.04 -20.02
N ILE A 101 11.19 3.81 -20.00
CA ILE A 101 11.25 5.19 -20.45
C ILE A 101 11.87 5.21 -21.85
N ALA A 102 11.08 5.62 -22.84
CA ALA A 102 11.48 5.69 -24.24
C ALA A 102 10.77 6.87 -24.93
N PRO A 103 11.48 7.74 -25.67
CA PRO A 103 12.93 7.76 -25.82
C PRO A 103 13.64 8.26 -24.55
N ALA A 104 14.76 7.63 -24.19
CA ALA A 104 15.60 8.04 -23.08
C ALA A 104 16.82 8.81 -23.63
N VAL A 105 16.78 10.13 -23.54
CA VAL A 105 17.90 11.01 -23.96
C VAL A 105 18.71 11.42 -22.73
N PRO A 106 20.01 11.09 -22.67
CA PRO A 106 20.89 11.50 -21.58
C PRO A 106 20.94 13.03 -21.45
N ALA A 107 20.61 13.55 -20.28
CA ALA A 107 20.68 14.98 -19.99
C ALA A 107 21.90 15.34 -19.12
N PHE A 108 22.72 14.33 -18.75
CA PHE A 108 23.91 14.47 -17.90
C PHE A 108 23.63 15.25 -16.62
N ARG A 109 22.45 15.01 -16.03
CA ARG A 109 22.04 15.61 -14.77
C ARG A 109 21.37 14.59 -13.86
N ASN A 110 21.21 14.97 -12.60
CA ASN A 110 20.45 14.18 -11.65
C ASN A 110 18.96 14.22 -12.01
N TRP A 111 18.39 13.05 -12.25
CA TRP A 111 16.98 12.85 -12.49
C TRP A 111 16.32 12.28 -11.23
N ASN A 112 15.46 13.08 -10.61
CA ASN A 112 14.74 12.67 -9.39
C ASN A 112 13.50 11.88 -9.76
N VAL A 113 13.35 10.74 -9.09
CA VAL A 113 12.30 9.77 -9.34
C VAL A 113 11.63 9.42 -8.02
N THR A 114 10.32 9.54 -8.00
CA THR A 114 9.47 9.18 -6.86
C THR A 114 8.49 8.12 -7.33
N VAL A 115 8.48 6.98 -6.64
CA VAL A 115 7.48 5.94 -6.81
C VAL A 115 6.59 5.95 -5.58
N SER A 116 5.30 6.22 -5.78
CA SER A 116 4.30 6.24 -4.72
C SER A 116 3.24 5.17 -4.97
N CYS A 117 2.94 4.36 -3.96
CA CYS A 117 1.97 3.28 -4.05
C CYS A 117 0.75 3.54 -3.15
N ASP A 118 -0.41 2.98 -3.50
CA ASP A 118 -1.67 3.14 -2.77
C ASP A 118 -1.68 2.49 -1.38
N ASN A 119 -0.81 1.52 -1.14
CA ASN A 119 -0.56 0.93 0.17
C ASN A 119 0.20 1.89 1.13
N GLY A 120 0.68 3.04 0.66
CA GLY A 120 1.45 4.02 1.42
C GLY A 120 2.97 3.86 1.31
N ALA A 121 3.45 2.87 0.55
CA ALA A 121 4.88 2.73 0.28
C ALA A 121 5.36 3.84 -0.67
N VAL A 122 6.47 4.50 -0.31
CA VAL A 122 7.08 5.54 -1.14
C VAL A 122 8.58 5.29 -1.25
N ALA A 123 9.09 5.27 -2.48
CA ALA A 123 10.51 5.19 -2.77
C ALA A 123 10.95 6.43 -3.53
N ASN A 124 12.04 7.05 -3.07
CA ASN A 124 12.70 8.15 -3.74
C ASN A 124 14.09 7.70 -4.17
N THR A 125 14.42 7.93 -5.42
CA THR A 125 15.75 7.64 -5.97
C THR A 125 16.18 8.75 -6.91
N THR A 126 17.49 8.86 -7.10
CA THR A 126 18.07 9.78 -8.07
C THR A 126 18.95 8.97 -9.01
N LYS A 127 18.75 9.16 -10.31
CA LYS A 127 19.58 8.55 -11.36
C LYS A 127 20.30 9.66 -12.12
N PHE A 128 21.62 9.57 -12.22
CA PHE A 128 22.35 10.39 -13.18
C PHE A 128 22.19 9.77 -14.58
N PHE A 129 21.60 10.53 -15.49
CA PHE A 129 21.35 10.12 -16.87
C PHE A 129 21.37 11.34 -17.80
#